data_AF-A0A2D6G8A8-F1
#
_entry.id   AF-A0A2D6G8A8-F1
#
_cell.length_a   1.000
_cell.length_b   1.000
_cell.length_c   1.000
_cell.angle_alpha   90.00
_cell.angle_beta   90.00
_cell.angle_gamma   90.00
#
_symmetry.space_group_name_H-M   'P 1'
#
loop_
_entity.id
_entity.type
_entity.pdbx_description
1 polymer ?
#
loop_
_entity_poly.entity_id
_entity_poly.type
_entity_poly.pdbx_seq_one_letter_code
_entity_poly.pdbx_strand_id
1 'polypeptide(L)'
;MKKVDIFFVILLAIGLVSFYNVEFKNSTGNYISSCFDSDGGIEPMVGGNVIGFDESVKRDFCFDDNTLYEYFCLDGTSKGLVDVIKCENGCVDEEGKARCLEKGEVTLGELKFNECDNGCYSKGVCIDVGVRINNGFYCDIDEELNVFVLDGDTCTNNFECKSNLCIASQCISEEVFVKFLESISE
;
A
#
# COMPACT_ATOMS: atom_id res chain seq x y z
N MET A 1 48.67 1.36 -49.46
CA MET A 1 48.14 0.68 -48.25
C MET A 1 49.26 0.65 -47.21
N LYS A 2 49.09 1.36 -46.09
CA LYS A 2 50.10 1.40 -45.02
C LYS A 2 50.07 0.06 -44.29
N LYS A 3 51.22 -0.59 -44.10
CA LYS A 3 51.35 -1.80 -43.27
C LYS A 3 50.95 -1.39 -41.86
N VAL A 4 49.73 -1.69 -41.46
CA VAL A 4 49.31 -1.60 -40.06
C VAL A 4 50.13 -2.65 -39.33
N ASP A 5 50.92 -2.19 -38.37
CA ASP A 5 51.83 -3.04 -37.63
C ASP A 5 51.01 -4.01 -36.78
N ILE A 6 50.95 -5.27 -37.21
CA ILE A 6 50.17 -6.34 -36.57
C ILE A 6 50.49 -6.44 -35.09
N PHE A 7 51.73 -6.09 -34.71
CA PHE A 7 52.17 -6.05 -33.32
C PHE A 7 51.37 -5.04 -32.46
N PHE A 8 51.00 -3.89 -33.04
CA PHE A 8 50.22 -2.87 -32.34
C PHE A 8 48.78 -3.30 -32.10
N VAL A 9 48.18 -4.04 -33.05
CA VAL A 9 46.83 -4.58 -32.91
C VAL A 9 46.78 -5.68 -31.85
N ILE A 10 47.82 -6.53 -31.77
CA ILE A 10 47.93 -7.57 -30.74
C ILE A 10 48.08 -6.94 -29.35
N LEU A 11 48.91 -5.90 -29.19
CA LEU A 11 49.05 -5.19 -27.92
C LEU A 11 47.75 -4.51 -27.46
N LEU A 12 47.00 -3.91 -28.39
CA LEU A 12 45.70 -3.31 -28.10
C LEU A 12 44.66 -4.36 -27.68
N ALA A 13 44.65 -5.52 -28.35
CA ALA A 13 43.76 -6.63 -27.99
C ALA A 13 44.10 -7.22 -26.61
N ILE A 14 45.38 -7.42 -26.28
CA ILE A 14 45.80 -7.91 -24.95
C ILE A 14 45.47 -6.88 -23.87
N GLY A 15 45.70 -5.59 -24.15
CA GLY A 15 45.31 -4.50 -23.26
C GLY A 15 43.82 -4.51 -22.96
N LEU A 16 42.97 -4.58 -23.99
CA LEU A 16 41.51 -4.61 -23.84
C LEU A 16 41.01 -5.83 -23.06
N VAL A 17 41.58 -7.03 -23.27
CA VAL A 17 41.18 -8.24 -22.51
C VAL A 17 41.51 -8.10 -21.02
N SER A 18 42.55 -7.36 -20.67
CA SER A 18 42.97 -7.14 -19.28
C SER A 18 42.03 -6.22 -18.49
N PHE A 19 41.21 -5.40 -19.16
CA PHE A 19 40.28 -4.45 -18.50
C PHE A 19 38.92 -5.06 -18.13
N TYR A 20 38.59 -6.27 -18.57
CA TYR A 20 37.23 -6.84 -18.41
C TYR A 20 36.99 -7.63 -17.11
N ASN A 21 37.96 -7.77 -16.21
CA ASN A 21 37.75 -8.48 -14.94
C ASN A 21 38.21 -7.63 -13.75
N VAL A 22 37.54 -6.50 -13.52
CA VAL A 22 37.70 -5.74 -12.28
C VAL A 22 36.88 -6.43 -11.19
N GLU A 23 37.52 -7.31 -10.43
CA GLU A 23 36.95 -7.86 -9.19
C GLU A 23 37.03 -6.81 -8.07
N PHE A 24 35.89 -6.26 -7.65
CA PHE A 24 35.83 -5.34 -6.52
C PHE A 24 35.91 -6.13 -5.20
N LYS A 25 37.12 -6.19 -4.63
CA LYS A 25 37.36 -6.69 -3.26
C LYS A 25 37.34 -5.51 -2.29
N ASN A 26 36.79 -5.69 -1.09
CA ASN A 26 36.91 -4.67 -0.05
C ASN A 26 38.37 -4.58 0.47
N SER A 27 38.64 -3.62 1.36
CA SER A 27 39.95 -3.42 1.98
C SER A 27 40.46 -4.62 2.79
N THR A 28 39.62 -5.61 3.08
CA THR A 28 40.00 -6.87 3.76
C THR A 28 40.19 -8.04 2.80
N GLY A 29 40.05 -7.84 1.48
CA GLY A 29 40.18 -8.89 0.48
C GLY A 29 38.97 -9.85 0.41
N ASN A 30 37.90 -9.55 1.14
CA ASN A 30 36.64 -10.27 1.06
C ASN A 30 35.84 -9.78 -0.15
N TYR A 31 35.19 -10.71 -0.83
CA TYR A 31 34.22 -10.39 -1.87
C TYR A 31 33.10 -9.55 -1.24
N ILE A 32 32.86 -8.37 -1.80
CA ILE A 32 31.70 -7.55 -1.41
C ILE A 32 30.48 -8.26 -1.99
N SER A 33 29.81 -9.10 -1.19
CA SER A 33 28.48 -9.61 -1.51
C SER A 33 27.49 -8.48 -1.32
N SER A 34 27.40 -7.58 -2.30
CA SER A 34 26.42 -6.49 -2.23
C SER A 34 25.05 -7.04 -2.59
N CYS A 35 24.28 -7.36 -1.57
CA CYS A 35 22.83 -7.43 -1.65
C CYS A 35 22.32 -6.03 -1.28
N PHE A 36 21.45 -5.46 -2.11
CA PHE A 36 20.78 -4.19 -1.81
C PHE A 36 19.31 -4.44 -1.50
N ASP A 37 18.85 -3.87 -0.40
CA ASP A 37 17.49 -3.97 0.09
C ASP A 37 16.84 -2.59 0.14
N SER A 38 15.65 -2.44 -0.40
CA SER A 38 15.05 -1.11 -0.59
C SER A 38 14.36 -0.54 0.64
N ASP A 39 13.99 -1.38 1.60
CA ASP A 39 13.35 -0.99 2.87
C ASP A 39 14.28 -1.14 4.09
N GLY A 40 15.42 -1.81 3.92
CA GLY A 40 16.46 -1.91 4.93
C GLY A 40 16.42 -3.19 5.77
N GLY A 41 15.70 -4.22 5.34
CA GLY A 41 15.76 -5.54 5.96
C GLY A 41 14.41 -6.24 5.98
N ILE A 42 13.96 -6.63 7.18
CA ILE A 42 12.64 -7.25 7.37
C ILE A 42 11.71 -6.16 7.92
N GLU A 43 11.01 -5.45 7.04
CA GLU A 43 10.15 -4.31 7.30
C GLU A 43 8.75 -4.52 6.67
N PRO A 44 7.93 -5.43 7.23
CA PRO A 44 6.72 -5.96 6.58
C PRO A 44 5.62 -4.92 6.34
N MET A 45 5.71 -3.72 6.92
CA MET A 45 4.73 -2.64 6.72
C MET A 45 5.14 -1.66 5.62
N VAL A 46 6.37 -1.75 5.12
CA VAL A 46 6.92 -0.83 4.10
C VAL A 46 6.84 -1.47 2.72
N GLY A 47 7.25 -2.74 2.62
CA GLY A 47 7.35 -3.47 1.38
C GLY A 47 8.53 -2.99 0.52
N GLY A 48 9.26 -3.96 -0.02
CA GLY A 48 10.53 -3.72 -0.66
C GLY A 48 10.88 -4.67 -1.79
N ASN A 49 12.12 -4.52 -2.22
CA ASN A 49 12.74 -5.29 -3.28
C ASN A 49 14.20 -5.49 -2.93
N VAL A 50 14.67 -6.71 -3.18
CA VAL A 50 16.07 -7.08 -3.08
C VAL A 50 16.71 -7.18 -4.45
N ILE A 51 17.88 -6.55 -4.60
CA ILE A 51 18.75 -6.70 -5.76
C ILE A 51 19.99 -7.49 -5.32
N GLY A 52 20.11 -8.72 -5.82
CA GLY A 52 21.26 -9.59 -5.58
C GLY A 52 22.48 -9.19 -6.42
N PHE A 53 23.64 -9.75 -6.08
CA PHE A 53 24.90 -9.56 -6.82
C PHE A 53 24.84 -10.12 -8.25
N ASP A 54 24.04 -11.16 -8.46
CA ASP A 54 23.77 -11.72 -9.79
C ASP A 54 22.76 -10.89 -10.60
N GLU A 55 22.49 -9.65 -10.16
CA GLU A 55 21.49 -8.73 -10.70
C GLU A 55 20.06 -9.30 -10.66
N SER A 56 19.84 -10.39 -9.89
CA SER A 56 18.50 -10.91 -9.69
C SER A 56 17.70 -9.95 -8.81
N VAL A 57 16.54 -9.55 -9.32
CA VAL A 57 15.57 -8.74 -8.57
C VAL A 57 14.55 -9.68 -7.97
N LYS A 58 14.40 -9.62 -6.66
CA LYS A 58 13.35 -10.29 -5.89
C LYS A 58 12.49 -9.21 -5.24
N ARG A 59 11.20 -9.45 -5.17
CA ARG A 59 10.24 -8.47 -4.68
C ARG A 59 9.37 -9.13 -3.66
N ASP A 60 8.98 -8.35 -2.66
CA ASP A 60 8.01 -8.83 -1.69
C ASP A 60 6.70 -9.09 -2.39
N PHE A 61 6.03 -10.17 -2.01
CA PHE A 61 4.75 -10.54 -2.61
C PHE A 61 3.82 -11.17 -1.57
N CYS A 62 2.53 -10.90 -1.72
CA CYS A 62 1.50 -11.60 -0.96
C CYS A 62 1.30 -13.00 -1.57
N PHE A 63 1.56 -14.04 -0.77
CA PHE A 63 1.30 -15.42 -1.19
C PHE A 63 -0.20 -15.75 -1.12
N ASP A 64 -0.87 -15.21 -0.10
CA ASP A 64 -2.32 -15.20 0.07
C ASP A 64 -2.73 -13.93 0.82
N ASP A 65 -4.03 -13.79 1.11
CA ASP A 65 -4.61 -12.60 1.73
C ASP A 65 -3.95 -12.19 3.06
N ASN A 66 -3.29 -13.11 3.77
CA ASN A 66 -2.72 -12.85 5.10
C ASN A 66 -1.24 -13.29 5.24
N THR A 67 -0.56 -13.58 4.14
CA THR A 67 0.81 -14.10 4.18
C THR A 67 1.71 -13.33 3.22
N LEU A 68 2.69 -12.63 3.78
CA LEU A 68 3.72 -11.88 3.06
C LEU A 68 5.00 -12.73 2.96
N TYR A 69 5.56 -12.79 1.77
CA TYR A 69 6.91 -13.31 1.55
C TYR A 69 7.84 -12.10 1.40
N GLU A 70 8.63 -11.86 2.44
CA GLU A 70 9.54 -10.72 2.55
C GLU A 70 10.93 -11.15 2.10
N TYR A 71 11.46 -10.56 1.03
CA TYR A 71 12.84 -10.74 0.65
C TYR A 71 13.71 -9.69 1.31
N PHE A 72 14.80 -10.12 1.94
CA PHE A 72 15.70 -9.22 2.65
C PHE A 72 17.18 -9.55 2.44
N CYS A 73 18.05 -8.59 2.69
CA CYS A 73 19.50 -8.77 2.67
C CYS A 73 20.09 -9.06 4.07
N LEU A 74 20.89 -10.13 4.20
CA LEU A 74 21.70 -10.40 5.39
C LEU A 74 23.19 -10.39 5.03
N ASP A 75 24.03 -9.83 5.92
CA ASP A 75 25.48 -9.76 5.75
C ASP A 75 26.08 -11.09 5.27
N GLY A 76 26.85 -11.03 4.18
CA GLY A 76 27.52 -12.20 3.58
C GLY A 76 26.66 -13.03 2.63
N THR A 77 25.40 -12.66 2.40
CA THR A 77 24.54 -13.31 1.38
C THR A 77 24.44 -12.45 0.12
N SER A 78 24.55 -13.08 -1.05
CA SER A 78 24.54 -12.38 -2.34
C SER A 78 23.21 -12.42 -3.08
N LYS A 79 22.25 -13.25 -2.63
CA LYS A 79 21.00 -13.53 -3.35
C LYS A 79 19.73 -13.06 -2.63
N GLY A 80 19.87 -12.42 -1.47
CA GLY A 80 18.76 -12.21 -0.53
C GLY A 80 18.23 -13.52 0.06
N LEU A 81 17.63 -13.39 1.23
CA LEU A 81 16.88 -14.43 1.93
C LEU A 81 15.38 -14.13 1.82
N VAL A 82 14.54 -15.06 2.25
CA VAL A 82 13.08 -14.86 2.32
C VAL A 82 12.60 -15.21 3.73
N ASP A 83 11.76 -14.36 4.29
CA ASP A 83 10.98 -14.65 5.49
C ASP A 83 9.49 -14.78 5.13
N VAL A 84 8.75 -15.53 5.93
CA VAL A 84 7.31 -15.76 5.72
C VAL A 84 6.56 -15.17 6.90
N ILE A 85 5.88 -14.05 6.66
CA ILE A 85 5.26 -13.23 7.70
C ILE A 85 3.75 -13.33 7.58
N LYS A 86 3.08 -13.57 8.71
CA LYS A 86 1.63 -13.57 8.79
C LYS A 86 1.11 -12.16 9.09
N CYS A 87 0.36 -11.57 8.17
CA CYS A 87 -0.25 -10.26 8.32
C CYS A 87 -1.60 -10.39 9.04
N GLU A 88 -1.74 -9.81 10.23
CA GLU A 88 -2.99 -9.90 11.02
C GLU A 88 -4.17 -9.18 10.37
N ASN A 89 -3.91 -8.12 9.59
CA ASN A 89 -4.94 -7.29 8.95
C ASN A 89 -4.99 -7.43 7.43
N GLY A 90 -4.31 -8.43 6.89
CA GLY A 90 -4.21 -8.66 5.47
C GLY A 90 -2.90 -8.18 4.85
N CYS A 91 -2.66 -8.65 3.63
CA CYS A 91 -1.51 -8.34 2.79
C CYS A 91 -2.00 -7.65 1.52
N VAL A 92 -1.27 -6.64 1.07
CA VAL A 92 -1.54 -5.94 -0.20
C VAL A 92 -0.30 -5.94 -1.07
N ASP A 93 -0.47 -6.12 -2.39
CA ASP A 93 0.58 -5.89 -3.39
C ASP A 93 0.21 -4.68 -4.25
N GLU A 94 0.89 -3.55 -4.01
CA GLU A 94 0.69 -2.31 -4.77
C GLU A 94 1.93 -2.03 -5.62
N GLU A 95 1.75 -2.04 -6.95
CA GLU A 95 2.82 -1.74 -7.91
C GLU A 95 4.07 -2.63 -7.77
N GLY A 96 3.92 -3.86 -7.28
CA GLY A 96 5.02 -4.81 -7.09
C GLY A 96 5.80 -4.58 -5.80
N LYS A 97 5.19 -3.93 -4.81
CA LYS A 97 5.68 -3.82 -3.43
C LYS A 97 4.61 -4.37 -2.49
N ALA A 98 4.74 -5.65 -2.13
CA ALA A 98 3.82 -6.20 -1.16
C ALA A 98 4.19 -5.82 0.27
N ARG A 99 3.17 -5.64 1.11
CA ARG A 99 3.31 -5.34 2.53
C ARG A 99 2.08 -5.79 3.30
N CYS A 100 2.25 -5.98 4.60
CA CYS A 100 1.16 -6.11 5.55
C CYS A 100 0.43 -4.78 5.73
N LEU A 101 -0.88 -4.88 5.97
CA LEU A 101 -1.73 -3.74 6.29
C LEU A 101 -1.67 -3.41 7.78
N GLU A 102 -1.67 -2.10 8.08
CA GLU A 102 -1.90 -1.65 9.44
C GLU A 102 -3.37 -1.82 9.83
N LYS A 103 -3.63 -1.83 11.14
CA LYS A 103 -5.00 -1.94 11.65
C LYS A 103 -5.83 -0.74 11.20
N GLY A 104 -6.87 -1.00 10.40
CA GLY A 104 -7.77 0.03 9.87
C GLY A 104 -7.31 0.65 8.54
N GLU A 105 -6.18 0.18 7.99
CA GLU A 105 -5.79 0.46 6.62
C GLU A 105 -6.63 -0.39 5.66
N VAL A 106 -7.02 0.19 4.53
CA VAL A 106 -7.97 -0.47 3.61
C VAL A 106 -7.49 -0.36 2.18
N THR A 107 -7.43 -1.51 1.50
CA THR A 107 -6.98 -1.61 0.11
C THR A 107 -8.13 -1.33 -0.84
N LEU A 108 -7.86 -0.49 -1.84
CA LEU A 108 -8.79 -0.23 -2.93
C LEU A 108 -8.55 -1.32 -3.98
N GLY A 109 -9.26 -2.45 -3.93
CA GLY A 109 -9.04 -3.42 -5.01
C GLY A 109 -9.79 -4.73 -5.02
N GLU A 110 -9.70 -5.58 -3.99
CA GLU A 110 -10.03 -6.99 -4.21
C GLU A 110 -11.05 -7.59 -3.23
N LEU A 111 -12.20 -7.90 -3.84
CA LEU A 111 -13.39 -8.58 -3.33
C LEU A 111 -13.11 -10.07 -3.02
N LYS A 112 -13.64 -10.60 -1.90
CA LYS A 112 -14.36 -11.88 -1.89
C LYS A 112 -15.36 -12.03 -0.72
N PHE A 113 -16.64 -12.06 -1.11
CA PHE A 113 -17.78 -12.84 -0.58
C PHE A 113 -18.26 -12.65 0.86
N ASN A 114 -19.16 -11.69 1.04
CA ASN A 114 -20.58 -11.96 1.33
C ASN A 114 -21.40 -10.77 0.80
N GLU A 115 -22.58 -11.02 0.25
CA GLU A 115 -23.54 -9.95 -0.03
C GLU A 115 -23.77 -9.17 1.28
N CYS A 116 -23.77 -7.85 1.17
CA CYS A 116 -24.20 -7.00 2.27
C CYS A 116 -25.71 -7.11 2.40
N ASP A 117 -26.19 -8.13 3.11
CA ASP A 117 -27.63 -8.40 3.22
C ASP A 117 -28.44 -7.22 3.78
N ASN A 118 -27.80 -6.33 4.56
CA ASN A 118 -28.43 -5.15 5.16
C ASN A 118 -27.40 -4.02 5.36
N GLY A 119 -26.76 -3.54 4.29
CA GLY A 119 -25.78 -2.47 4.42
C GLY A 119 -25.09 -2.11 3.12
N CYS A 120 -24.13 -1.18 3.21
CA CYS A 120 -23.38 -0.72 2.06
C CYS A 120 -22.02 -1.38 2.05
N TYR A 121 -21.60 -1.83 0.87
CA TYR A 121 -20.25 -2.30 0.69
C TYR A 121 -19.31 -1.11 0.50
N SER A 122 -18.40 -0.89 1.45
CA SER A 122 -17.40 0.17 1.34
C SER A 122 -16.02 -0.35 1.71
N LYS A 123 -15.12 -0.33 0.73
CA LYS A 123 -13.71 -0.71 0.90
C LYS A 123 -13.55 -2.08 1.59
N GLY A 124 -14.18 -3.13 1.07
CA GLY A 124 -14.00 -4.48 1.62
C GLY A 124 -14.84 -4.82 2.86
N VAL A 125 -15.47 -3.82 3.48
CA VAL A 125 -16.28 -4.00 4.70
C VAL A 125 -17.74 -3.72 4.39
N CYS A 126 -18.61 -4.57 4.95
CA CYS A 126 -20.02 -4.28 5.00
C CYS A 126 -20.30 -3.33 6.16
N ILE A 127 -20.83 -2.14 5.86
CA ILE A 127 -21.21 -1.17 6.88
C ILE A 127 -22.71 -1.09 7.01
N ASP A 128 -23.20 -1.02 8.25
CA ASP A 128 -24.63 -0.90 8.53
C ASP A 128 -25.19 0.43 7.97
N VAL A 129 -26.48 0.42 7.64
CA VAL A 129 -27.22 1.62 7.25
C VAL A 129 -27.07 2.72 8.32
N GLY A 130 -26.77 3.94 7.87
CA GLY A 130 -26.54 5.12 8.71
C GLY A 130 -25.10 5.30 9.18
N VAL A 131 -24.19 4.34 8.95
CA VAL A 131 -22.77 4.51 9.25
C VAL A 131 -22.15 5.56 8.34
N ARG A 132 -21.50 6.55 8.95
CA ARG A 132 -20.75 7.60 8.24
C ARG A 132 -19.31 7.19 8.05
N ILE A 133 -18.76 7.47 6.88
CA ILE A 133 -17.37 7.21 6.54
C ILE A 133 -16.62 8.55 6.45
N ASN A 134 -15.38 8.56 6.91
CA ASN A 134 -14.46 9.67 6.67
C ASN A 134 -14.45 9.96 5.16
N ASN A 135 -14.77 11.21 4.77
CA ASN A 135 -14.83 11.80 3.42
C ASN A 135 -16.19 12.33 2.96
N GLY A 136 -17.20 12.41 3.82
CA GLY A 136 -18.46 13.04 3.41
C GLY A 136 -19.57 12.05 3.02
N PHE A 137 -19.32 10.76 3.15
CA PHE A 137 -20.22 9.70 2.72
C PHE A 137 -20.90 9.01 3.89
N TYR A 138 -22.05 8.41 3.63
CA TYR A 138 -22.75 7.54 4.57
C TYR A 138 -23.41 6.38 3.81
N CYS A 139 -23.71 5.30 4.53
CA CYS A 139 -24.53 4.23 3.99
C CYS A 139 -26.00 4.58 4.10
N ASP A 140 -26.69 4.70 2.96
CA ASP A 140 -28.10 5.06 2.91
C ASP A 140 -29.02 3.85 3.15
N ILE A 141 -30.30 4.14 3.36
CA ILE A 141 -31.36 3.14 3.53
C ILE A 141 -31.58 2.29 2.27
N ASP A 142 -31.18 2.80 1.11
CA ASP A 142 -31.24 2.10 -0.17
C ASP A 142 -29.98 1.23 -0.41
N GLU A 143 -29.15 1.03 0.61
CA GLU A 143 -27.92 0.21 0.57
C GLU A 143 -26.84 0.75 -0.38
N GLU A 144 -26.95 2.03 -0.73
CA GLU A 144 -25.97 2.77 -1.53
C GLU A 144 -25.18 3.80 -0.71
N LEU A 145 -23.92 4.03 -1.11
CA LEU A 145 -23.11 5.10 -0.51
C LEU A 145 -23.50 6.44 -1.11
N ASN A 146 -24.05 7.31 -0.28
CA ASN A 146 -24.45 8.66 -0.66
C ASN A 146 -23.62 9.72 0.06
N VAL A 147 -23.59 10.93 -0.51
CA VAL A 147 -22.95 12.10 0.12
C VAL A 147 -23.97 12.74 1.06
N PHE A 148 -23.58 13.04 2.29
CA PHE A 148 -24.47 13.81 3.18
C PHE A 148 -24.56 15.26 2.71
N VAL A 149 -25.73 15.87 2.86
CA VAL A 149 -26.03 17.26 2.50
C VAL A 149 -25.83 18.21 3.69
N LEU A 150 -25.79 19.51 3.43
CA LEU A 150 -25.48 20.53 4.43
C LEU A 150 -26.75 21.10 5.08
N ASP A 151 -26.57 21.89 6.12
CA ASP A 151 -27.67 22.57 6.80
C ASP A 151 -28.42 23.49 5.82
N GLY A 152 -29.75 23.40 5.81
CA GLY A 152 -30.65 24.12 4.90
C GLY A 152 -31.01 23.37 3.62
N ASP A 153 -30.28 22.29 3.27
CA ASP A 153 -30.61 21.46 2.13
C ASP A 153 -31.82 20.54 2.41
N THR A 154 -32.43 20.03 1.35
CA THR A 154 -33.55 19.08 1.44
C THR A 154 -33.08 17.68 1.79
N CYS A 155 -33.83 16.98 2.64
CA CYS A 155 -33.54 15.61 3.07
C CYS A 155 -34.82 14.77 3.17
N THR A 156 -34.67 13.45 3.13
CA THR A 156 -35.76 12.49 3.38
C THR A 156 -35.60 11.72 4.70
N ASN A 157 -34.36 11.49 5.14
CA ASN A 157 -34.03 10.81 6.39
C ASN A 157 -32.91 11.55 7.15
N ASN A 158 -32.70 11.18 8.42
CA ASN A 158 -31.73 11.86 9.28
C ASN A 158 -30.27 11.64 8.85
N PHE A 159 -29.94 10.52 8.22
CA PHE A 159 -28.57 10.18 7.84
C PHE A 159 -28.05 11.05 6.69
N GLU A 160 -28.96 11.54 5.83
CA GLU A 160 -28.65 12.49 4.75
C GLU A 160 -28.03 13.79 5.26
N CYS A 161 -28.42 14.28 6.44
CA CYS A 161 -27.98 15.58 6.92
C CYS A 161 -26.64 15.48 7.63
N LYS A 162 -25.67 16.37 7.39
CA LYS A 162 -24.41 16.42 8.16
C LYS A 162 -24.62 16.41 9.68
N SER A 163 -25.68 17.07 10.15
CA SER A 163 -26.08 17.18 11.56
C SER A 163 -26.77 15.95 12.16
N ASN A 164 -27.08 14.91 11.36
CA ASN A 164 -28.00 13.82 11.70
C ASN A 164 -29.44 14.27 12.03
N LEU A 165 -29.87 15.46 11.58
CA LEU A 165 -31.20 16.01 11.89
C LEU A 165 -31.92 16.48 10.63
N CYS A 166 -32.90 15.68 10.17
CA CYS A 166 -33.82 16.02 9.10
C CYS A 166 -35.21 16.32 9.68
N ILE A 167 -35.61 17.59 9.66
CA ILE A 167 -36.90 18.02 10.22
C ILE A 167 -37.67 18.75 9.13
N ALA A 168 -38.92 18.34 8.90
CA ALA A 168 -39.77 18.93 7.86
C ALA A 168 -39.12 18.92 6.46
N SER A 169 -38.41 17.84 6.11
CA SER A 169 -37.65 17.66 4.86
C SER A 169 -36.51 18.65 4.65
N GLN A 170 -35.97 19.23 5.72
CA GLN A 170 -34.80 20.10 5.69
C GLN A 170 -33.77 19.69 6.74
N CYS A 171 -32.49 19.79 6.38
CA CYS A 171 -31.39 19.57 7.29
C CYS A 171 -31.23 20.76 8.22
N ILE A 172 -31.23 20.49 9.53
CA ILE A 172 -31.13 21.52 10.57
C ILE A 172 -29.80 21.36 11.29
N SER A 173 -29.13 22.47 11.57
CA SER A 173 -27.88 22.44 12.34
C SER A 173 -28.13 22.01 13.79
N GLU A 174 -27.16 21.30 14.38
CA GLU A 174 -27.23 20.85 15.77
C GLU A 174 -27.42 22.03 16.75
N GLU A 175 -26.78 23.17 16.47
CA GLU A 175 -26.89 24.39 17.28
C GLU A 175 -28.33 24.95 17.35
N VAL A 176 -29.07 24.90 16.24
CA VAL A 176 -30.47 25.37 16.21
C VAL A 176 -31.35 24.44 17.05
N PHE A 177 -31.09 23.13 16.97
CA PHE A 177 -31.83 22.14 17.74
C PHE A 177 -31.58 22.26 19.24
N VAL A 178 -30.32 22.48 19.66
CA VAL A 178 -29.97 22.71 21.06
C VAL A 178 -30.72 23.93 21.62
N LYS A 179 -30.74 25.06 20.89
CA LYS A 179 -31.48 26.26 21.32
C LYS A 179 -32.98 26.01 21.46
N PHE A 180 -33.55 25.18 20.58
CA PHE A 180 -34.95 24.79 20.69
C PHE A 180 -35.19 23.96 21.96
N LEU A 181 -34.33 22.99 22.27
CA LEU A 181 -34.43 22.18 23.49
C LEU A 181 -34.30 23.01 24.78
N GLU A 182 -33.45 24.03 24.78
CA GLU A 182 -33.34 24.95 25.92
C GLU A 182 -34.64 25.75 26.11
N SER A 183 -35.26 26.22 25.02
CA SER A 183 -36.50 27.02 25.08
C SER A 183 -37.73 26.27 25.60
N ILE A 184 -37.74 24.94 25.52
CA ILE A 184 -38.83 24.10 26.05
C ILE A 184 -38.60 23.67 27.51
N SER A 185 -37.43 23.97 28.07
CA SER A 185 -37.07 23.64 29.45
C SER A 185 -37.35 24.75 30.46
N GLU A 186 -37.82 25.91 29.99
CA GLU A 186 -38.31 27.05 30.78
C GLU A 186 -39.85 27.03 30.93
#